data_AF-A0A8H9ITV3-F1
#
_entry.id   AF-A0A8H9ITV3-F1
#
_cell.length_a   1.000
_cell.length_b   1.000
_cell.length_c   1.000
_cell.angle_alpha   90.00
_cell.angle_beta   90.00
_cell.angle_gamma   90.00
#
_symmetry.space_group_name_H-M   'P 1'
#
loop_
_entity.id
_entity.type
_entity.pdbx_description
1 polymer ?
#
loop_
_entity_poly.entity_id
_entity_poly.type
_entity_poly.pdbx_seq_one_letter_code
_entity_poly.pdbx_strand_id
1 'polypeptide(L)' 'MPAEALARVVARTPLGRDTTTAEVAEWVAALGSGIADAVSGASIEIDGGSGLVAAAAREE' A
#
# COMPACT_ATOMS: atom_id res chain seq x y z
N MET A 1 -4.78 -9.57 -14.32
CA MET A 1 -3.50 -10.23 -14.01
C MET A 1 -3.74 -11.74 -13.94
N PRO A 2 -2.85 -12.60 -14.47
CA PRO A 2 -2.95 -14.05 -14.29
C PRO A 2 -2.89 -14.42 -12.80
N ALA A 3 -3.66 -15.43 -12.36
CA ALA A 3 -3.76 -15.81 -10.94
C ALA A 3 -2.41 -16.16 -10.30
N GLU A 4 -1.52 -16.80 -11.06
CA GLU A 4 -0.18 -17.16 -10.60
C GLU A 4 0.70 -15.92 -10.37
N ALA A 5 0.55 -14.88 -11.19
CA ALA A 5 1.27 -13.63 -11.01
C ALA A 5 0.79 -12.90 -9.74
N LEU A 6 -0.52 -12.92 -9.45
CA LEU A 6 -1.07 -12.39 -8.22
C LEU A 6 -0.51 -13.12 -7.00
N ALA A 7 -0.47 -14.46 -7.03
CA ALA A 7 0.06 -15.27 -5.93
C ALA A 7 1.52 -14.92 -5.60
N ARG A 8 2.36 -14.67 -6.62
CA ARG A 8 3.75 -14.23 -6.42
C ARG A 8 3.89 -12.82 -5.84
N VAL A 9 2.93 -11.93 -6.11
CA VAL A 9 2.88 -10.61 -5.48
C VAL A 9 2.50 -10.77 -4.01
N VAL A 10 1.37 -11.43 -3.75
CA VAL A 10 0.84 -11.65 -2.39
C VAL A 10 1.85 -12.34 -1.48
N ALA A 11 2.59 -13.33 -1.98
CA ALA A 11 3.62 -14.02 -1.21
C ALA A 11 4.78 -13.12 -0.75
N ARG A 12 4.99 -11.98 -1.41
CA ARG A 12 6.03 -10.99 -1.07
C ARG A 12 5.48 -9.74 -0.39
N THR A 13 4.16 -9.59 -0.34
CA THR A 13 3.48 -8.50 0.39
C THR A 13 3.41 -8.86 1.87
N PRO A 14 3.94 -8.03 2.79
CA PRO A 14 3.95 -8.34 4.23
C PRO A 14 2.58 -8.65 4.83
N LEU A 15 1.52 -7.98 4.40
CA LEU A 15 0.16 -8.27 4.86
C LEU A 15 -0.39 -9.61 4.36
N GLY A 16 0.31 -10.33 3.47
CA GLY A 16 -0.08 -11.65 2.97
C GLY A 16 -1.39 -11.66 2.16
N ARG A 17 -1.83 -10.48 1.73
CA ARG A 17 -3.02 -10.26 0.89
C ARG A 17 -2.75 -9.16 -0.13
N ASP A 18 -3.56 -9.12 -1.18
CA ASP A 18 -3.54 -8.02 -2.13
C ASP A 18 -4.11 -6.74 -1.50
N THR A 19 -3.66 -5.59 -1.97
CA THR A 19 -4.26 -4.30 -1.66
C THR A 19 -5.50 -4.13 -2.54
N THR A 20 -6.64 -3.84 -1.93
CA THR A 20 -7.89 -3.70 -2.68
C THR A 20 -8.12 -2.26 -3.14
N THR A 21 -8.90 -2.09 -4.21
CA THR A 21 -9.33 -0.76 -4.64
C THR A 21 -10.22 -0.06 -3.61
N ALA A 22 -10.99 -0.82 -2.82
CA ALA A 22 -11.81 -0.29 -1.74
C ALA A 22 -10.95 0.33 -0.63
N GLU A 23 -9.85 -0.32 -0.25
CA GLU A 23 -8.88 0.18 0.72
C GLU A 23 -8.23 1.49 0.26
N VAL A 24 -7.88 1.59 -1.04
CA VAL A 24 -7.38 2.85 -1.61
C VAL A 24 -8.46 3.94 -1.57
N ALA A 25 -9.71 3.63 -1.91
CA ALA A 25 -10.80 4.58 -1.89
C ALA A 25 -11.11 5.09 -0.47
N GLU A 26 -11.01 4.23 0.53
CA GLU A 26 -11.18 4.60 1.94
C GLU A 26 -10.11 5.60 2.38
N TRP A 27 -8.84 5.38 2.01
CA TRP A 27 -7.77 6.34 2.28
C TRP A 27 -7.99 7.68 1.57
N VAL A 28 -8.41 7.66 0.30
CA VAL A 28 -8.75 8.90 -0.43
C VAL A 28 -9.89 9.64 0.26
N ALA A 29 -10.92 8.94 0.71
CA ALA A 29 -12.02 9.52 1.46
C ALA A 29 -11.57 10.08 2.83
N ALA A 30 -10.67 9.40 3.52
CA ALA A 30 -10.09 9.88 4.77
C ALA A 30 -9.30 11.18 4.57
N LEU A 31 -8.48 11.25 3.51
CA LEU A 31 -7.74 12.47 3.14
C LEU A 31 -8.67 13.63 2.76
N GLY A 32 -9.83 13.35 2.15
CA GLY A 32 -10.81 14.36 1.75
C GLY A 32 -11.84 14.75 2.82
N SER A 33 -11.91 14.04 3.95
CA SER A 33 -12.98 14.21 4.96
C SER A 33 -12.60 15.11 6.14
N GLY A 34 -11.40 15.68 6.14
CA GLY A 34 -10.93 16.61 7.18
C GLY A 34 -10.13 15.96 8.31
N ILE A 35 -10.07 14.62 8.37
CA ILE A 35 -9.32 13.93 9.44
C ILE A 35 -7.81 14.13 9.32
N ALA A 36 -7.34 14.43 8.10
CA ALA A 36 -5.94 14.57 7.74
C ALA A 36 -5.61 15.97 7.21
N ASP A 37 -6.29 17.03 7.68
CA ASP A 37 -6.12 18.41 7.20
C ASP A 37 -4.70 18.96 7.34
N ALA A 38 -3.91 18.41 8.25
CA ALA A 38 -2.49 18.77 8.42
C ALA A 38 -1.56 18.10 7.40
N VAL A 39 -2.06 17.14 6.61
CA VAL A 39 -1.26 16.36 5.65
C VAL A 39 -1.34 16.99 4.27
N SER A 40 -0.21 17.46 3.76
CA SER A 40 -0.08 18.01 2.41
C SER A 40 1.32 17.77 1.86
N GLY A 41 1.45 17.64 0.54
CA GLY A 41 2.73 17.43 -0.15
C GLY A 41 3.42 16.09 0.12
N ALA A 42 2.76 15.17 0.83
CA ALA A 42 3.30 13.86 1.17
C ALA A 42 2.92 12.81 0.12
N SER A 43 3.82 11.85 -0.11
CA SER A 43 3.49 10.58 -0.77
C SER A 43 3.16 9.54 0.28
N ILE A 44 1.97 8.94 0.21
CA ILE A 44 1.51 7.90 1.12
C ILE A 44 1.40 6.61 0.32
N GLU A 45 2.21 5.61 0.67
CA GLU A 45 2.17 4.30 0.05
C GLU A 45 1.07 3.42 0.66
N ILE A 46 0.25 2.83 -0.22
CA ILE A 46 -0.81 1.88 0.14
C ILE A 46 -0.53 0.59 -0.64
N ASP A 47 0.34 -0.26 -0.11
CA ASP A 47 0.90 -1.41 -0.83
C ASP A 47 1.06 -2.68 0.02
N GLY A 48 0.40 -2.71 1.19
CA GLY A 48 0.49 -3.80 2.15
C GLY A 48 1.89 -3.98 2.77
N GLY A 49 2.73 -2.95 2.73
CA GLY A 49 4.08 -2.93 3.29
C GLY A 49 5.17 -3.37 2.30
N SER A 50 4.82 -3.57 1.03
CA SER A 50 5.76 -4.10 0.03
C SER A 50 6.98 -3.18 -0.18
N GLY A 51 6.77 -1.86 -0.16
CA GLY A 51 7.80 -0.82 -0.27
C GLY A 51 8.73 -0.77 0.93
N LEU A 52 8.24 -1.08 2.13
CA LEU A 52 9.06 -1.14 3.36
C LEU A 52 10.12 -2.24 3.28
N VAL A 53 9.74 -3.44 2.81
CA VAL A 53 10.69 -4.54 2.63
C VAL A 53 11.72 -4.19 1.54
N ALA A 54 11.27 -3.56 0.45
CA ALA A 54 12.17 -3.12 -0.61
C ALA A 54 13.13 -2.01 -0.17
N ALA A 55 12.77 -1.19 0.82
CA ALA A 55 13.65 -0.19 1.42
C ALA A 55 14.67 -0.86 2.37
N ALA A 56 14.20 -1.73 3.28
CA ALA A 56 15.06 -2.45 4.22
C ALA A 56 16.13 -3.31 3.51
N ALA A 57 15.77 -3.98 2.42
CA ALA A 57 16.70 -4.79 1.63
C ALA A 57 17.76 -3.97 0.84
N ARG A 58 17.66 -2.63 0.82
CA ARG A 58 18.66 -1.74 0.19
C ARG A 58 19.68 -1.18 1.18
N GLU A 59 19.48 -1.38 2.48
CA GLU A 59 20.38 -0.94 3.54
C GLU A 59 21.34 -2.04 4.02
N GLU A 60 21.20 -3.27 3.48
CA GLU A 60 22.12 -4.42 3.65
C GLU A 60 23.10 -4.54 2.46
#